data_AF-A0A832Q9J4-F1
#
_entry.id   AF-A0A832Q9J4-F1
#
_cell.length_a   1.000
_cell.length_b   1.000
_cell.length_c   1.000
_cell.angle_alpha   90.00
_cell.angle_beta   90.00
_cell.angle_gamma   90.00
#
_symmetry.space_group_name_H-M   'P 1'
#
loop_
_entity.id
_entity.type
_entity.pdbx_description
1 polymer ?
#
loop_
_entity_poly.entity_id
_entity_poly.type
_entity_poly.pdbx_seq_one_letter_code
_entity_poly.pdbx_strand_id
1 'polypeptide(L)' 'MEAGDLERAAALSERALRIAPREALLWYRLAEIRYRQQRYDEALGFAQRAQSLAGSNSGLQRDSVRLQELSAAAAAR' A
#
# COMPACT_ATOMS: atom_id res chain seq x y z
N MET A 1 10.63 -14.71 0.48
CA MET A 1 10.64 -13.40 1.14
C MET A 1 10.32 -13.66 2.58
N GLU A 2 11.36 -13.76 3.38
CA GLU A 2 11.23 -13.88 4.83
C GLU A 2 10.65 -12.56 5.38
N ALA A 3 9.99 -12.60 6.53
CA ALA A 3 9.37 -11.42 7.13
C ALA A 3 10.34 -10.21 7.25
N GLY A 4 11.65 -10.48 7.40
CA GLY A 4 12.70 -9.47 7.44
C GLY A 4 12.87 -8.67 6.14
N ASP A 5 12.63 -9.27 4.97
CA ASP A 5 12.71 -8.55 3.70
C ASP A 5 11.55 -7.55 3.55
N LEU A 6 10.36 -7.94 4.00
CA LEU A 6 9.17 -7.10 3.96
C LEU A 6 9.28 -5.92 4.92
N GLU A 7 9.80 -6.13 6.13
CA GLU A 7 10.04 -5.04 7.08
C GLU A 7 11.08 -4.04 6.55
N ARG A 8 12.16 -4.52 5.93
CA ARG A 8 13.13 -3.62 5.27
C ARG A 8 12.48 -2.84 4.12
N ALA A 9 11.64 -3.48 3.31
CA ALA A 9 10.93 -2.82 2.21
C ALA A 9 9.95 -1.75 2.72
N ALA A 10 9.24 -2.04 3.82
CA ALA A 10 8.34 -1.07 4.47
C ALA A 10 9.13 0.14 4.96
N ALA A 11 10.23 -0.07 5.68
CA ALA A 11 11.08 1.01 6.19
C ALA A 11 11.65 1.88 5.05
N LEU A 12 12.06 1.28 3.93
CA LEU A 12 12.50 2.04 2.76
C LEU A 12 11.36 2.88 2.15
N SER A 13 10.15 2.31 2.06
CA SER A 13 8.98 3.02 1.55
C SER A 13 8.58 4.18 2.45
N GLU A 14 8.60 4.00 3.77
CA GLU A 14 8.34 5.06 4.75
C GLU A 14 9.39 6.18 4.70
N ARG A 15 10.66 5.83 4.48
CA ARG A 15 11.72 6.83 4.23
C ARG A 15 11.47 7.62 2.95
N ALA A 16 11.08 6.95 1.88
CA ALA A 16 10.75 7.61 0.61
C ALA A 16 9.54 8.54 0.77
N LEU A 17 8.52 8.13 1.53
CA LEU A 17 7.35 8.96 1.84
C LEU A 17 7.68 10.21 2.65
N ARG A 18 8.71 10.19 3.51
CA ARG A 18 9.19 11.42 4.17
C ARG A 18 9.75 12.45 3.21
N ILE A 19 10.27 12.01 2.05
CA ILE A 19 10.82 12.87 1.01
C ILE A 19 9.72 13.30 0.04
N ALA A 20 8.85 12.37 -0.36
CA ALA A 20 7.77 12.58 -1.32
C ALA A 20 6.41 12.13 -0.76
N PRO A 21 5.80 12.89 0.18
CA PRO A 21 4.61 12.46 0.91
C PRO A 21 3.35 12.39 0.04
N ARG A 22 3.37 13.01 -1.14
CA ARG A 22 2.25 13.05 -2.10
C ARG A 22 2.44 12.10 -3.28
N GLU A 23 3.50 11.30 -3.28
CA GLU A 23 3.75 10.32 -4.34
C GLU A 23 2.86 9.09 -4.14
N ALA A 24 1.83 8.97 -4.98
CA ALA A 24 0.80 7.95 -4.88
C ALA A 24 1.36 6.53 -4.97
N LEU A 25 2.39 6.33 -5.82
CA LEU A 25 2.99 5.01 -6.01
C LEU A 25 3.68 4.50 -4.72
N LEU A 26 4.24 5.39 -3.90
CA LEU A 26 4.89 4.99 -2.65
C LEU A 26 3.87 4.52 -1.61
N TRP A 27 2.70 5.16 -1.55
CA TRP A 27 1.59 4.70 -0.70
C TRP A 27 1.08 3.32 -1.16
N TYR A 28 0.95 3.11 -2.47
CA TYR A 28 0.54 1.81 -3.02
C TYR A 28 1.54 0.71 -2.69
N ARG A 29 2.84 0.96 -2.87
CA ARG A 29 3.90 -0.01 -2.51
C ARG A 29 3.89 -0.36 -1.03
N LEU A 30 3.72 0.63 -0.16
CA LEU A 30 3.60 0.38 1.28
C LEU A 30 2.36 -0.47 1.59
N ALA A 31 1.23 -0.23 0.90
CA ALA A 31 0.03 -1.05 1.01
C ALA A 31 0.28 -2.51 0.60
N GLU A 32 0.94 -2.76 -0.53
CA GLU A 32 1.28 -4.12 -0.99
C GLU A 32 2.16 -4.87 0.02
N ILE A 33 3.14 -4.16 0.62
CA ILE A 33 4.02 -4.73 1.63
C ILE A 33 3.21 -5.12 2.87
N ARG A 34 2.35 -4.22 3.39
CA ARG A 34 1.51 -4.51 4.55
C ARG A 34 0.53 -5.65 4.28
N TYR A 35 -0.03 -5.73 3.07
CA TYR A 35 -0.89 -6.85 2.65
C TYR A 35 -0.12 -8.19 2.71
N ARG A 36 1.11 -8.23 2.20
CA ARG A 36 1.98 -9.42 2.26
C ARG A 36 2.40 -9.82 3.67
N GLN A 37 2.42 -8.85 4.59
CA GLN A 37 2.65 -9.08 6.02
C GLN A 37 1.37 -9.47 6.78
N GLN A 38 0.25 -9.66 6.08
CA GLN A 38 -1.07 -9.92 6.68
C GLN A 38 -1.60 -8.80 7.59
N ARG A 39 -1.03 -7.59 7.46
CA ARG A 39 -1.48 -6.36 8.14
C ARG A 39 -2.54 -5.68 7.28
N TYR A 40 -3.70 -6.33 7.16
CA TYR A 40 -4.73 -5.96 6.18
C TYR A 40 -5.37 -4.60 6.43
N ASP A 41 -5.58 -4.19 7.69
CA ASP A 41 -6.13 -2.87 8.03
C ASP A 41 -5.21 -1.73 7.57
N GLU A 42 -3.91 -1.90 7.75
CA GLU A 42 -2.92 -0.91 7.30
C GLU A 42 -2.81 -0.88 5.78
N ALA A 43 -2.82 -2.06 5.15
CA ALA A 43 -2.84 -2.16 3.69
C ALA A 43 -4.03 -1.40 3.10
N LEU A 44 -5.21 -1.55 3.70
CA LEU A 44 -6.42 -0.85 3.30
C LEU A 44 -6.26 0.67 3.39
N GLY A 45 -5.78 1.17 4.54
CA GLY A 45 -5.57 2.61 4.75
C GLY A 45 -4.55 3.21 3.78
N PHE A 46 -3.45 2.51 3.52
CA PHE A 46 -2.43 2.97 2.57
C PHE A 46 -2.93 2.92 1.11
N ALA A 47 -3.71 1.90 0.73
CA ALA A 47 -4.30 1.81 -0.60
C ALA A 47 -5.34 2.92 -0.84
N GLN A 48 -6.15 3.29 0.15
CA GLN A 48 -7.05 4.47 0.09
C GLN A 48 -6.30 5.78 -0.13
N ARG A 49 -5.17 5.93 0.54
CA ARG A 49 -4.31 7.12 0.38
C ARG A 49 -3.68 7.16 -1.02
N ALA A 50 -3.21 6.02 -1.51
CA ALA A 50 -2.69 5.88 -2.87
C ALA A 50 -3.73 6.24 -3.93
N GLN A 51 -4.94 5.69 -3.82
CA GLN A 51 -6.07 5.99 -4.71
C GLN A 51 -6.38 7.48 -4.75
N SER A 52 -6.44 8.13 -3.59
CA SER A 52 -6.76 9.55 -3.46
C SER A 52 -5.68 10.45 -4.08
N LEU A 53 -4.42 10.02 -4.04
CA LEU A 53 -3.28 10.76 -4.60
C LEU A 53 -3.02 10.44 -6.08
N ALA A 54 -3.52 9.31 -6.59
CA ALA A 54 -3.26 8.85 -7.95
C ALA A 54 -3.77 9.82 -9.04
N GLY A 55 -4.69 10.73 -8.72
CA GLY A 55 -5.16 11.76 -9.65
C GLY A 55 -5.68 11.14 -10.94
N SER A 56 -5.07 11.49 -12.08
CA SER A 56 -5.45 10.96 -13.40
C SER A 56 -4.80 9.61 -13.75
N ASN A 57 -4.02 9.00 -12.85
CA ASN A 57 -3.42 7.68 -13.09
C ASN A 57 -4.46 6.57 -12.87
N SER A 58 -5.24 6.28 -13.91
CA SER A 58 -6.28 5.24 -13.88
C SER A 58 -5.75 3.82 -13.69
N GLY A 59 -4.45 3.57 -13.96
CA GLY A 59 -3.81 2.30 -13.62
C GLY A 59 -3.71 2.15 -12.12
N LEU A 60 -3.04 3.11 -11.48
CA LEU A 60 -2.82 3.12 -10.04
C LEU A 60 -4.13 3.20 -9.24
N GLN A 61 -5.14 3.90 -9.73
CA GLN A 61 -6.49 3.89 -9.12
C GLN A 61 -7.08 2.48 -9.09
N ARG A 62 -7.05 1.76 -10.22
CA ARG A 62 -7.60 0.39 -10.31
C ARG A 62 -6.82 -0.58 -9.43
N ASP A 63 -5.50 -0.48 -9.44
CA ASP A 63 -4.65 -1.34 -8.60
C ASP A 63 -4.89 -1.06 -7.11
N SER A 64 -5.04 0.21 -6.73
CA SER A 64 -5.36 0.60 -5.36
C SER A 64 -6.73 0.07 -4.92
N VAL A 65 -7.78 0.20 -5.76
CA VAL A 65 -9.11 -0.34 -5.46
C VAL A 65 -9.08 -1.85 -5.30
N ARG A 66 -8.42 -2.56 -6.23
CA ARG A 66 -8.27 -4.01 -6.14
C ARG A 66 -7.60 -4.42 -4.84
N LEU A 67 -6.55 -3.70 -4.43
CA LEU A 67 -5.84 -3.99 -3.19
C LEU A 67 -6.70 -3.71 -1.94
N GLN A 68 -7.56 -2.68 -1.98
CA GLN A 68 -8.55 -2.42 -0.92
C GLN A 68 -9.51 -3.61 -0.77
N GLU A 69 -10.08 -4.08 -1.87
CA GLU A 69 -11.01 -5.22 -1.89
C GLU A 69 -10.35 -6.50 -1.37
N LEU A 70 -9.13 -6.80 -1.82
CA LEU A 70 -8.36 -7.95 -1.36
C LEU A 70 -8.05 -7.87 0.14
N SER A 71 -7.66 -6.68 0.62
CA SER A 71 -7.35 -6.47 2.04
C SER A 71 -8.60 -6.61 2.90
N ALA A 72 -9.73 -6.05 2.48
CA ALA A 72 -11.00 -6.18 3.20
C ALA A 72 -11.50 -7.65 3.25
N ALA A 73 -11.40 -8.37 2.13
CA ALA A 73 -11.79 -9.79 2.07
C ALA A 73 -10.86 -10.71 2.87
N ALA A 74 -9.60 -10.32 3.07
CA ALA A 74 -8.65 -11.06 3.89
C ALA A 74 -8.81 -10.75 5.39
N ALA A 75 -9.17 -9.52 5.76
CA ALA A 75 -9.44 -9.12 7.14
C ALA A 75 -10.72 -9.73 7.72
N ALA A 76 -11.70 -10.05 6.87
CA ALA A 76 -12.97 -10.65 7.29
C ALA A 76 -12.93 -12.19 7.43
N ARG A 77 -11.77 -12.82 7.21
CA ARG A 77 -11.55 -14.26 7.38
C ARG A 77 -10.92 -14.55 8.74
#